data_AF-A0A9P5TKA7-F1
#
_entry.id   AF-A0A9P5TKA7-F1
#
_cell.length_a   1.000
_cell.length_b   1.000
_cell.length_c   1.000
_cell.angle_alpha   90.00
_cell.angle_beta   90.00
_cell.angle_gamma   90.00
#
_symmetry.space_group_name_H-M   'P 1'
#
loop_
_entity.id
_entity.type
_entity.pdbx_description
1 polymer ?
#
loop_
_entity_poly.entity_id
_entity_poly.type
_entity_poly.pdbx_seq_one_letter_code
_entity_poly.pdbx_strand_id
1 'polypeptide(L)'
;MVLAVDLLHPSAEQEAKQHKLKRLVQSPNSYFMDVKCPGCFAITTVFSHAHTVVVCPSCTSVLCQPTGGKARLTEGTSFRHLPHKFHPPDLPFFTSRLLIP
;
A
#
# COMPACT_ATOMS: atom_id res chain seq x y z
N MET A 1 -6.78 -42.07 -2.67
CA MET A 1 -6.43 -41.16 -3.79
C MET A 1 -7.38 -39.99 -3.72
N VAL A 2 -6.87 -38.76 -3.57
CA VAL A 2 -7.74 -37.56 -3.57
C VAL A 2 -8.20 -37.38 -5.01
N LEU A 3 -9.49 -37.63 -5.25
CA LEU A 3 -10.09 -37.73 -6.57
C LEU A 3 -10.27 -36.31 -7.11
N ALA A 4 -9.32 -35.86 -7.94
CA ALA A 4 -9.29 -34.59 -8.68
C ALA A 4 -9.21 -33.30 -7.84
N VAL A 5 -8.14 -32.52 -8.03
CA VAL A 5 -8.04 -31.13 -7.58
C VAL A 5 -8.75 -30.26 -8.62
N ASP A 6 -9.71 -29.42 -8.20
CA ASP A 6 -10.32 -28.43 -9.09
C ASP A 6 -9.30 -27.33 -9.41
N LEU A 7 -8.79 -27.36 -10.64
CA LEU A 7 -7.79 -26.41 -11.14
C LEU A 7 -8.41 -25.10 -11.63
N LEU A 8 -9.70 -25.11 -11.97
CA LEU A 8 -10.38 -23.95 -12.55
C LEU A 8 -10.96 -23.04 -11.47
N HIS A 9 -11.36 -23.61 -10.33
CA HIS A 9 -11.91 -22.86 -9.21
C HIS A 9 -11.19 -23.23 -7.90
N PRO A 10 -9.88 -22.92 -7.77
CA PRO A 10 -9.15 -23.14 -6.53
C PRO A 10 -9.78 -22.34 -5.39
N SER A 11 -9.69 -22.85 -4.16
CA SER A 11 -10.18 -22.09 -3.00
C SER A 11 -9.27 -20.88 -2.71
N ALA A 12 -9.83 -19.82 -2.13
CA ALA A 12 -9.06 -18.61 -1.79
C ALA A 12 -7.85 -18.91 -0.89
N GLU A 13 -7.96 -19.92 -0.02
CA GLU A 13 -6.86 -20.38 0.83
C GLU A 13 -5.72 -21.03 0.03
N GLN A 14 -6.05 -21.76 -1.03
CA GLN A 14 -5.07 -22.40 -1.91
C GLN A 14 -4.33 -21.34 -2.74
N GLU A 15 -5.03 -20.35 -3.28
CA GLU A 15 -4.42 -19.25 -4.04
C GLU A 15 -3.51 -18.37 -3.18
N ALA A 16 -3.87 -18.13 -1.91
CA ALA A 16 -3.06 -17.35 -0.97
C ALA A 16 -1.72 -18.02 -0.64
N LYS A 17 -1.68 -19.36 -0.62
CA LYS A 17 -0.46 -20.15 -0.38
C LYS A 17 0.47 -20.19 -1.60
N GLN A 18 -0.06 -20.01 -2.79
CA GLN A 18 0.74 -20.03 -4.02
C GLN A 18 1.59 -18.76 -4.16
N HIS A 19 2.76 -18.92 -4.79
CA HIS A 19 3.61 -17.78 -5.16
C HIS A 19 2.86 -16.87 -6.14
N LYS A 20 3.06 -15.54 -6.03
CA LYS A 20 2.32 -14.52 -6.81
C LYS A 20 2.28 -14.75 -8.33
N LEU A 21 3.32 -15.38 -8.90
CA LEU A 21 3.42 -15.69 -10.34
C LEU A 21 2.78 -17.03 -10.74
N LYS A 22 2.53 -17.92 -9.77
CA LYS A 22 2.00 -19.28 -9.98
C LYS A 22 0.50 -19.40 -9.69
N ARG A 23 -0.14 -18.31 -9.27
CA ARG A 23 -1.60 -18.23 -9.13
C ARG A 23 -2.28 -18.37 -10.49
N LEU A 24 -3.54 -18.79 -10.49
CA LEU A 24 -4.36 -18.90 -11.71
C LEU A 24 -4.35 -17.57 -12.49
N VAL A 25 -4.55 -16.47 -11.77
CA VAL A 25 -4.33 -15.11 -12.27
C VAL A 25 -3.29 -14.43 -11.39
N GLN A 26 -2.27 -13.85 -12.03
CA GLN A 26 -1.18 -13.19 -11.32
C GLN A 26 -1.66 -11.89 -10.67
N SER A 27 -1.36 -11.73 -9.38
CA SER A 27 -1.70 -10.52 -8.62
C SER A 27 -0.57 -10.15 -7.65
N PRO A 28 -0.28 -8.86 -7.47
CA PRO A 28 0.74 -8.43 -6.53
C PRO A 28 0.32 -8.67 -5.08
N ASN A 29 1.29 -8.91 -4.19
CA ASN A 29 1.08 -8.97 -2.74
C ASN A 29 1.29 -7.61 -2.05
N SER A 30 1.71 -6.60 -2.81
CA SER A 30 1.96 -5.23 -2.33
C SER A 30 0.67 -4.41 -2.32
N TYR A 31 0.64 -3.38 -1.48
CA TYR A 31 -0.53 -2.52 -1.29
C TYR A 31 -0.09 -1.11 -0.90
N PHE A 32 -0.99 -0.15 -1.07
CA PHE A 32 -0.85 1.19 -0.53
C PHE A 32 -1.53 1.26 0.83
N MET A 33 -0.97 2.05 1.74
CA MET A 33 -1.54 2.28 3.05
C MET A 33 -1.49 3.75 3.41
N ASP A 34 -2.51 4.20 4.13
CA ASP A 34 -2.53 5.51 4.77
C ASP A 34 -1.79 5.41 6.10
N VAL A 35 -0.69 6.14 6.26
CA VAL A 35 0.09 6.20 7.51
C VAL A 35 -0.16 7.55 8.17
N LYS A 36 -0.49 7.52 9.46
CA LYS A 36 -0.72 8.71 10.27
C LYS A 36 0.54 9.07 11.06
N CYS A 37 1.06 10.30 10.91
CA CYS A 37 2.17 10.82 11.73
C CYS A 37 1.69 10.99 13.18
N PRO A 38 2.45 10.53 14.20
CA PRO A 38 2.09 10.71 15.61
C PRO A 38 2.16 12.18 16.06
N GLY A 39 2.92 13.03 15.37
CA GLY A 39 3.10 14.44 15.74
C GLY A 39 2.08 15.40 15.12
N CYS A 40 1.95 15.40 13.79
CA CYS A 40 1.11 16.36 13.07
C CYS A 40 -0.28 15.82 12.70
N PHE A 41 -0.59 14.56 13.01
CA PHE A 41 -1.82 13.86 12.64
C PHE A 41 -2.16 13.84 11.14
N ALA A 42 -1.24 14.31 10.28
CA ALA A 42 -1.39 14.27 8.84
C ALA A 42 -1.31 12.82 8.34
N ILE A 43 -2.11 12.52 7.33
CA ILE A 43 -2.19 11.21 6.68
C ILE A 43 -1.36 11.28 5.40
N THR A 44 -0.42 10.35 5.25
CA THR A 44 0.43 10.23 4.06
C THR A 44 0.24 8.84 3.46
N THR A 45 0.08 8.77 2.13
CA THR A 45 -0.02 7.50 1.41
C THR A 45 1.37 6.91 1.23
N VAL A 46 1.56 5.67 1.66
CA VAL A 46 2.85 4.97 1.63
C VAL A 46 2.69 3.60 0.96
N PHE A 47 3.66 3.23 0.15
CA PHE A 47 3.72 1.90 -0.46
C PHE A 47 4.29 0.87 0.52
N SER A 48 3.72 -0.34 0.57
CA SER A 48 4.11 -1.35 1.56
C SER A 48 5.53 -1.89 1.42
N HIS A 49 6.12 -1.83 0.24
CA HIS A 49 7.53 -2.21 -0.02
C HIS A 49 8.31 -0.99 -0.51
N ALA A 50 8.15 0.16 0.15
CA ALA A 50 8.87 1.38 -0.20
C ALA A 50 10.39 1.18 -0.11
N HIS A 51 11.11 1.56 -1.17
CA HIS A 51 12.58 1.49 -1.24
C HIS A 51 13.25 2.75 -0.66
N THR A 52 12.54 3.87 -0.63
CA THR A 52 13.04 5.14 -0.08
C THR A 52 12.55 5.34 1.34
N VAL A 53 13.32 6.08 2.13
CA VAL A 53 12.85 6.58 3.42
C VAL A 53 11.71 7.56 3.17
N VAL A 54 10.52 7.28 3.72
CA VAL A 54 9.37 8.16 3.55
C VAL A 54 9.28 9.09 4.75
N VAL A 55 9.25 10.39 4.46
CA VAL A 55 9.20 11.47 5.43
C VAL A 55 7.85 12.15 5.34
N CYS A 56 7.26 12.52 6.48
CA CYS A 56 6.02 13.28 6.46
C CYS A 56 6.28 14.71 5.96
N PRO A 57 5.46 15.23 5.05
CA PRO A 57 5.66 16.57 4.48
C PRO A 57 5.53 17.71 5.51
N SER A 58 4.81 17.51 6.62
CA SER A 58 4.56 18.55 7.62
C SER A 58 5.40 18.42 8.89
N CYS A 59 5.59 17.21 9.43
CA CYS A 59 6.36 16.99 10.65
C CYS A 59 7.86 16.71 10.36
N THR A 60 8.27 16.52 9.10
CA THR A 60 9.63 16.08 8.68
C THR A 60 10.16 14.83 9.38
N SER A 61 9.29 14.12 10.11
CA SER A 61 9.64 12.89 10.79
C SER A 61 9.60 11.72 9.82
N VAL A 62 10.48 10.75 10.07
CA VAL A 62 10.54 9.51 9.29
C VAL A 62 9.30 8.66 9.63
N LEU A 63 8.52 8.30 8.61
CA LEU A 63 7.33 7.45 8.74
C LEU A 63 7.67 5.97 8.56
N CYS A 64 8.55 5.65 7.60
CA CYS A 64 9.04 4.29 7.41
C CYS A 64 10.48 4.24 6.88
N GLN A 65 11.16 3.16 7.22
CA GLN A 65 12.49 2.81 6.72
C GLN A 65 12.39 1.64 5.72
N PRO A 66 13.16 1.69 4.61
CA PRO A 66 13.17 0.59 3.64
C PRO A 66 13.83 -0.65 4.24
N THR A 67 13.30 -1.82 3.85
CA THR A 67 13.88 -3.12 4.20
C THR A 67 13.90 -4.01 2.94
N GLY A 68 14.44 -5.23 3.04
CA GLY A 68 14.37 -6.20 1.94
C GLY A 68 12.96 -6.72 1.62
N GLY A 69 11.94 -6.35 2.42
CA GLY A 69 10.56 -6.78 2.23
C GLY A 69 9.58 -5.63 2.51
N LYS A 70 8.67 -5.83 3.46
CA LYS A 70 7.76 -4.76 3.89
C LYS A 70 8.54 -3.67 4.62
N ALA A 71 8.26 -2.41 4.28
CA ALA A 71 8.87 -1.26 4.94
C ALA A 71 8.60 -1.30 6.46
N ARG A 72 9.59 -0.90 7.25
CA ARG A 72 9.49 -0.83 8.70
C ARG A 72 8.87 0.51 9.08
N LEU A 73 7.67 0.51 9.67
CA LEU A 73 7.04 1.72 10.16
C LEU A 73 7.68 2.19 11.46
N THR A 74 7.69 3.50 11.68
CA THR A 74 8.16 4.12 12.92
C THR A 74 7.18 3.83 14.06
N GLU A 75 7.72 3.64 15.27
CA GLU A 75 6.93 3.39 16.48
C GLU A 75 5.89 4.50 16.72
N GLY A 76 4.66 4.11 17.07
CA GLY A 76 3.56 5.06 17.31
C GLY A 76 2.83 5.55 16.06
N THR A 77 3.24 5.15 14.85
CA THR A 77 2.45 5.40 13.63
C THR A 77 1.31 4.38 13.51
N SER A 78 0.11 4.86 13.15
CA SER A 78 -1.01 3.99 12.80
C SER A 78 -1.19 3.94 11.29
N PHE A 79 -1.61 2.78 10.77
CA PHE A 79 -1.84 2.62 9.34
C PHE A 79 -3.17 1.95 9.02
N ARG A 80 -3.71 2.25 7.84
CA ARG A 80 -4.88 1.60 7.27
C ARG A 80 -4.57 1.17 5.84
N HIS A 81 -4.95 -0.05 5.48
CA HIS A 81 -4.86 -0.49 4.09
C HIS A 81 -5.87 0.27 3.23
N LEU A 82 -5.38 0.91 2.18
CA LEU A 82 -6.25 1.51 1.19
C LEU A 82 -6.83 0.39 0.32
N PRO A 83 -8.16 0.34 0.12
CA PRO A 83 -8.71 -0.48 -0.96
C PRO A 83 -8.15 0.02 -2.30
N HIS A 84 -8.17 -0.83 -3.32
CA HIS A 84 -7.74 -0.52 -4.68
C HIS A 84 -8.70 0.47 -5.38
N LYS A 85 -9.09 1.54 -4.70
CA LYS A 85 -9.62 2.75 -5.33
C LYS A 85 -8.42 3.44 -5.94
N PHE A 86 -8.36 3.35 -7.26
CA PHE A 86 -7.41 4.04 -8.14
C PHE A 86 -7.39 5.53 -7.77
N HIS A 87 -6.51 5.94 -6.86
CA HIS A 87 -6.09 7.33 -6.76
C HIS A 87 -4.87 7.44 -7.68
N PRO A 88 -5.02 8.02 -8.90
CA PRO A 88 -3.86 8.34 -9.70
C PRO A 88 -2.96 9.29 -8.88
N PRO A 89 -1.63 9.12 -8.89
CA PRO A 89 -0.71 10.00 -8.18
C PRO A 89 -0.67 11.46 -8.71
N ASP A 90 -1.55 11.84 -9.66
CA ASP A 90 -1.61 13.18 -10.27
C ASP A 90 -2.99 13.84 -10.19
N LEU A 91 -3.65 13.80 -9.03
CA LEU A 91 -4.71 14.78 -8.75
C LEU A 91 -4.31 15.62 -7.55
N PRO A 92 -3.62 16.76 -7.80
CA PRO A 92 -3.43 17.73 -6.73
C PRO A 92 -4.80 18.13 -6.21
N PHE A 93 -4.89 18.17 -4.88
CA PHE A 93 -5.58 19.23 -4.16
C PHE A 93 -5.17 20.59 -4.75
N PHE A 94 -5.70 20.97 -5.92
CA PHE A 94 -5.61 22.34 -6.41
C PHE A 94 -6.92 23.03 -6.08
N THR A 95 -7.07 23.32 -4.79
CA THR A 95 -7.69 24.58 -4.42
C THR A 95 -6.85 25.70 -5.02
N SER A 96 -7.28 26.22 -6.16
CA SER A 96 -7.06 27.63 -6.45
C SER A 96 -8.23 28.18 -7.26
N ARG A 97 -9.23 28.69 -6.54
CA ARG A 97 -9.82 29.97 -6.94
C ARG A 97 -8.65 30.94 -7.16
N LEU A 98 -8.46 31.43 -8.39
CA LEU A 98 -8.16 32.83 -8.73
C LEU A 98 -7.66 32.93 -10.19
N LEU A 99 -8.47 33.64 -10.99
CA LEU A 99 -8.15 34.50 -12.14
C LEU A 99 -7.24 33.98 -13.25
N ILE A 100 -7.80 33.87 -14.47
CA ILE A 100 -7.39 34.62 -15.70
C ILE A 100 -8.59 34.60 -16.69
N PRO A 101 -8.76 35.61 -17.56
CA PRO A 101 -9.26 36.97 -17.36
C PRO A 101 -10.77 37.14 -17.63
#